data_AF-A0A6L7QHY0-F1
#
_entry.id   AF-A0A6L7QHY0-F1
#
_cell.length_a   1.000
_cell.length_b   1.000
_cell.length_c   1.000
_cell.angle_alpha   90.00
_cell.angle_beta   90.00
_cell.angle_gamma   90.00
#
_symmetry.space_group_name_H-M   'P 1'
#
loop_
_entity.id
_entity.type
_entity.pdbx_description
1 polymer ?
#
loop_
_entity_poly.entity_id
_entity_poly.type
_entity_poly.pdbx_seq_one_letter_code
_entity_poly.pdbx_strand_id
1 'polypeptide(L)'
;MQRLILCLCIAVGPAAADRAELTSLVDSPTAGLVNKGHYAVNVRLFVDGGAVGHLHVGVLKRLSVGASFGGEQLIGTGAVDWNPRVGLAARCRIIEEGYTWPALLLGFDSQGIGPYRDRRYQVKSKGIYLALSKNYTSMLGELGVHAGVNVSREDADDGDWSAWLGIDKSLRFMALF
;
A
#
# COMPACT_ATOMS: atom_id res chain seq x y z
N MET A 1 -17.01 -3.15 -19.23
CA MET A 1 -15.95 -4.05 -19.76
C MET A 1 -14.85 -4.16 -18.71
N GLN A 2 -14.81 -5.25 -17.92
CA GLN A 2 -13.80 -5.43 -16.87
C GLN A 2 -12.50 -5.98 -17.49
N ARG A 3 -11.41 -5.24 -17.33
CA ARG A 3 -10.05 -5.67 -17.73
C ARG A 3 -9.33 -6.17 -16.49
N LEU A 4 -9.11 -7.48 -16.41
CA LEU A 4 -8.24 -8.11 -15.41
C LEU A 4 -6.79 -7.91 -15.87
N ILE A 5 -6.00 -7.15 -15.11
CA ILE A 5 -4.56 -6.99 -15.35
C ILE A 5 -3.81 -7.77 -14.27
N LEU A 6 -3.12 -8.83 -14.67
CA LEU A 6 -2.19 -9.59 -13.84
C LEU A 6 -0.80 -8.95 -13.98
N CYS A 7 -0.24 -8.45 -12.89
CA CYS A 7 1.09 -7.85 -12.87
C CYS A 7 2.02 -8.70 -11.99
N LEU A 8 3.11 -9.21 -12.55
CA LEU A 8 4.13 -10.00 -11.87
C LEU A 8 5.38 -9.13 -11.70
N CYS A 9 5.72 -8.78 -10.46
CA CYS A 9 6.93 -8.03 -10.14
C CYS A 9 7.93 -8.93 -9.41
N ILE A 10 9.15 -9.03 -9.93
CA ILE A 10 10.26 -9.77 -9.30
C ILE A 10 11.23 -8.73 -8.72
N ALA A 11 11.43 -8.75 -7.40
CA ALA A 11 12.44 -7.93 -6.72
C ALA A 11 13.49 -8.83 -6.06
N VAL A 12 14.77 -8.54 -6.29
CA VAL A 12 15.93 -9.24 -5.69
C VAL A 12 16.62 -8.27 -4.73
N GLY A 13 16.82 -8.68 -3.47
CA GLY A 13 17.49 -7.88 -2.44
C GLY A 13 18.30 -8.74 -1.45
N PRO A 14 19.31 -8.16 -0.77
CA PRO A 14 20.20 -8.89 0.13
C PRO A 14 19.49 -9.40 1.39
N ALA A 15 19.92 -10.57 1.87
CA ALA A 15 19.24 -11.42 2.84
C ALA A 15 19.40 -11.03 4.33
N ALA A 16 19.77 -9.79 4.65
CA ALA A 16 20.18 -9.41 6.02
C ALA A 16 19.71 -8.02 6.48
N ALA A 17 18.51 -7.59 6.09
CA ALA A 17 17.83 -6.48 6.75
C ALA A 17 16.76 -7.05 7.70
N ASP A 18 16.58 -6.42 8.87
CA ASP A 18 15.39 -6.61 9.70
C ASP A 18 14.18 -6.53 8.76
N ARG A 19 13.43 -7.63 8.71
CA ARG A 19 12.68 -7.94 7.50
C ARG A 19 11.49 -7.00 7.40
N ALA A 20 11.64 -5.97 6.56
CA ALA A 20 10.55 -5.06 6.24
C ALA A 20 9.39 -5.91 5.72
N GLU A 21 8.26 -5.82 6.42
CA GLU A 21 7.06 -6.51 5.98
C GLU A 21 6.56 -5.88 4.69
N LEU A 22 6.02 -6.70 3.78
CA LEU A 22 5.36 -6.20 2.58
C LEU A 22 4.10 -5.45 3.00
N THR A 23 4.08 -4.11 2.90
CA THR A 23 2.95 -3.25 3.33
C THR A 23 1.90 -3.02 2.23
N SER A 24 2.31 -3.21 0.97
CA SER A 24 1.45 -3.11 -0.19
C SER A 24 1.97 -4.01 -1.32
N LEU A 25 1.03 -4.59 -2.07
CA LEU A 25 1.30 -5.33 -3.29
C LEU A 25 0.73 -4.52 -4.45
N VAL A 26 1.61 -3.85 -5.19
CA VAL A 26 1.24 -2.84 -6.20
C VAL A 26 0.37 -1.75 -5.53
N ASP A 27 -0.93 -1.69 -5.83
CA ASP A 27 -1.87 -0.72 -5.29
C ASP A 27 -2.77 -1.29 -4.18
N SER A 28 -2.53 -2.55 -3.80
CA SER A 28 -3.36 -3.28 -2.87
C SER A 28 -2.69 -3.36 -1.50
N PRO A 29 -3.32 -2.85 -0.43
CA PRO A 29 -2.79 -3.01 0.91
C PRO A 29 -2.71 -4.47 1.33
N THR A 30 -1.69 -4.79 2.11
CA THR A 30 -1.57 -6.07 2.84
C THR A 30 -1.79 -5.80 4.34
N ALA A 31 -1.67 -6.85 5.17
CA ALA A 31 -1.66 -6.72 6.62
C ALA A 31 -0.27 -6.32 7.19
N GLY A 32 0.69 -5.97 6.34
CA GLY A 32 2.04 -5.54 6.73
C GLY A 32 2.10 -4.14 7.34
N LEU A 33 3.08 -3.90 8.21
CA LEU A 33 3.30 -2.64 8.91
C LEU A 33 4.76 -2.17 8.80
N VAL A 34 4.95 -0.87 9.00
CA VAL A 34 6.29 -0.32 9.28
C VAL A 34 6.63 -0.64 10.74
N ASN A 35 7.79 -1.26 10.97
CA ASN A 35 8.25 -1.66 12.30
C ASN A 35 8.33 -0.45 13.26
N LYS A 36 8.09 -0.69 14.55
CA LYS A 36 8.16 0.35 15.58
C LYS A 36 9.53 1.04 15.57
N GLY A 37 9.54 2.37 15.46
CA GLY A 37 10.77 3.16 15.41
C GLY A 37 11.39 3.27 14.02
N HIS A 38 10.80 2.65 13.01
CA HIS A 38 11.20 2.77 11.61
C HIS A 38 10.26 3.71 10.86
N TYR A 39 10.74 4.24 9.74
CA TYR A 39 9.96 5.02 8.81
C TYR A 39 10.16 4.48 7.39
N ALA A 40 9.16 4.69 6.54
CA ALA A 40 9.19 4.37 5.13
C ALA A 40 8.80 5.61 4.33
N VAL A 41 9.58 5.92 3.30
CA VAL A 41 9.29 7.00 2.35
C VAL A 41 9.02 6.37 1.00
N ASN A 42 7.91 6.74 0.38
CA ASN A 42 7.55 6.31 -0.97
C ASN A 42 7.22 7.55 -1.81
N VAL A 43 7.64 7.56 -3.06
CA VAL A 43 7.25 8.59 -4.03
C VAL A 43 6.60 7.87 -5.20
N ARG A 44 5.38 8.27 -5.52
CA ARG A 44 4.62 7.75 -6.65
C ARG A 44 4.51 8.83 -7.71
N LEU A 45 4.89 8.47 -8.93
CA LEU A 45 4.63 9.26 -10.12
C LEU A 45 3.33 8.82 -10.78
N PHE A 46 2.60 9.76 -11.38
CA PHE A 46 1.40 9.48 -12.17
C PHE A 46 1.34 10.41 -13.39
N VAL A 47 0.27 10.29 -14.17
CA VAL A 47 0.03 11.08 -15.39
C VAL A 47 0.07 12.58 -15.11
N ASP A 48 0.16 13.39 -16.17
CA ASP A 48 0.19 14.86 -16.10
C ASP A 48 1.38 15.43 -15.31
N GLY A 49 2.50 14.68 -15.26
CA GLY A 49 3.71 15.09 -14.55
C GLY A 49 3.53 15.14 -13.03
N GLY A 50 2.52 14.45 -12.50
CA GLY A 50 2.20 14.47 -11.09
C GLY A 50 3.04 13.53 -10.24
N ALA A 51 3.25 13.92 -8.99
CA ALA A 51 3.95 13.11 -8.01
C ALA A 51 3.32 13.30 -6.62
N VAL A 52 3.25 12.21 -5.86
CA VAL A 52 2.83 12.21 -4.45
C VAL A 52 3.91 11.51 -3.63
N GLY A 53 4.35 12.19 -2.58
CA GLY A 53 5.19 11.61 -1.53
C GLY A 53 4.33 11.06 -0.41
N HIS A 54 4.70 9.88 0.10
CA HIS A 54 4.13 9.24 1.27
C HIS A 54 5.22 9.03 2.32
N LEU A 55 4.93 9.39 3.56
CA LEU A 55 5.74 9.09 4.72
C LEU A 55 4.92 8.22 5.67
N HIS A 56 5.42 7.05 6.03
CA HIS A 56 4.84 6.18 7.05
C HIS A 56 5.83 5.98 8.19
N VAL A 57 5.33 5.98 9.43
CA VAL A 57 6.13 5.78 10.65
C VAL A 57 5.47 4.70 11.50
N GLY A 58 6.27 3.72 11.93
CA GLY A 58 5.86 2.72 12.89
C GLY A 58 5.85 3.28 14.30
N VAL A 59 4.65 3.61 14.83
CA VAL A 59 4.49 4.22 16.15
C VAL A 59 4.53 3.16 17.25
N LEU A 60 3.83 2.04 17.02
CA LEU A 60 3.78 0.88 17.91
C LEU A 60 4.04 -0.39 17.10
N LYS A 61 4.24 -1.52 17.79
CA LYS A 61 4.41 -2.83 17.13
C LYS A 61 3.25 -3.21 16.20
N ARG A 62 2.05 -2.71 16.47
CA ARG A 62 0.82 -3.00 15.72
C ARG A 62 0.16 -1.76 15.14
N LEU A 63 0.82 -0.59 15.18
CA LEU A 63 0.26 0.67 14.71
C LEU A 63 1.31 1.45 13.91
N SER A 64 1.00 1.75 12.66
CA SER A 64 1.74 2.73 11.87
C SER A 64 0.81 3.84 11.41
N VAL A 65 1.33 5.05 11.36
CA VAL A 65 0.63 6.23 10.82
C VAL A 65 1.41 6.79 9.65
N GLY A 66 0.76 7.58 8.81
CA GLY A 66 1.43 8.23 7.71
C GLY A 66 0.74 9.50 7.25
N ALA A 67 1.50 10.27 6.49
CA ALA A 67 1.04 11.48 5.82
C ALA A 67 1.52 11.44 4.37
N SER A 68 0.79 12.13 3.50
CA SER A 68 1.11 12.20 2.08
C SER A 68 0.72 13.54 1.50
N PHE A 69 1.51 14.01 0.53
CA PHE A 69 1.24 15.25 -0.16
C PHE A 69 1.88 15.22 -1.54
N GLY A 70 1.27 15.93 -2.48
CA GLY A 70 1.68 15.91 -3.87
C GLY A 70 0.88 16.88 -4.71
N GLY A 71 0.99 16.72 -6.03
CA GLY A 71 0.28 17.54 -7.00
C GLY A 71 0.51 17.06 -8.43
N GLU A 72 0.00 17.82 -9.38
CA GLU A 72 0.18 17.68 -10.82
C GLU A 72 1.25 18.66 -11.32
N GLN A 73 1.86 18.36 -12.48
CA GLN A 73 2.87 19.20 -13.12
C GLN A 73 4.12 19.50 -12.26
N LEU A 74 4.45 18.64 -11.29
CA LEU A 74 5.72 18.71 -10.55
C LEU A 74 6.92 18.42 -11.47
N ILE A 75 6.69 17.59 -12.50
CA ILE A 75 7.64 17.29 -13.55
C ILE A 75 7.07 17.82 -14.86
N GLY A 76 7.55 18.99 -15.30
CA GLY A 76 7.07 19.63 -16.52
C GLY A 76 7.42 21.11 -16.57
N THR A 77 6.86 21.81 -17.54
CA THR A 77 7.07 23.26 -17.75
C THR A 77 5.87 24.11 -17.38
N GLY A 78 4.75 23.49 -16.99
CA GLY A 78 3.54 24.18 -16.58
C GLY A 78 3.57 24.62 -15.12
N ALA A 79 2.49 25.27 -14.67
CA ALA A 79 2.35 25.66 -13.28
C ALA A 79 2.00 24.44 -12.42
N VAL A 80 2.67 24.30 -11.27
CA VAL A 80 2.40 23.22 -10.32
C VAL A 80 1.00 23.39 -9.74
N ASP A 81 0.20 22.34 -9.82
CA ASP A 81 -1.13 22.29 -9.21
C ASP A 81 -1.10 21.33 -8.01
N TRP A 82 -1.19 21.88 -6.80
CA TRP A 82 -1.03 21.11 -5.58
C TRP A 82 -2.33 20.43 -5.17
N ASN A 83 -2.23 19.23 -4.59
CA ASN A 83 -3.37 18.58 -3.97
C ASN A 83 -3.98 19.50 -2.89
N PRO A 84 -5.32 19.55 -2.75
CA PRO A 84 -5.99 20.52 -1.88
C PRO A 84 -5.81 20.24 -0.39
N ARG A 85 -5.34 19.05 -0.03
CA ARG A 85 -5.17 18.62 1.36
C ARG A 85 -4.00 17.65 1.49
N VAL A 86 -3.41 17.61 2.68
CA VAL A 86 -2.51 16.52 3.09
C VAL A 86 -3.34 15.26 3.32
N GLY A 87 -2.94 14.18 2.66
CA GLY A 87 -3.51 12.85 2.89
C GLY A 87 -2.97 12.25 4.19
N LEU A 88 -3.82 11.55 4.92
CA LEU A 88 -3.50 10.89 6.18
C LEU A 88 -3.74 9.40 6.05
N ALA A 89 -2.89 8.62 6.70
CA ALA A 89 -3.01 7.18 6.74
C ALA A 89 -2.80 6.64 8.15
N ALA A 90 -3.52 5.58 8.50
CA ALA A 90 -3.34 4.83 9.72
C ALA A 90 -3.53 3.34 9.44
N ARG A 91 -2.75 2.50 10.10
CA ARG A 91 -2.82 1.05 9.96
C ARG A 91 -2.66 0.40 11.32
N CYS A 92 -3.67 -0.37 11.72
CA CYS A 92 -3.71 -1.09 12.98
C CYS A 92 -3.88 -2.59 12.72
N ARG A 93 -2.90 -3.39 13.15
CA ARG A 93 -2.99 -4.86 13.06
C ARG A 93 -3.81 -5.38 14.25
N ILE A 94 -4.98 -5.93 13.94
CA ILE A 94 -5.93 -6.47 14.91
C ILE A 94 -5.51 -7.89 15.32
N ILE A 95 -5.15 -8.72 14.34
CA ILE A 95 -4.70 -10.10 14.55
C ILE A 95 -3.30 -10.24 13.96
N GLU A 96 -2.37 -10.77 14.75
CA GLU A 96 -1.05 -11.14 14.25
C GLU A 96 -1.10 -12.46 13.50
N GLU A 97 -0.25 -12.55 12.48
CA GLU A 97 -0.07 -13.80 11.76
C GLU A 97 0.46 -14.86 12.72
N GLY A 98 -0.24 -15.99 12.81
CA GLY A 98 0.20 -17.17 13.56
C GLY A 98 0.35 -18.37 12.64
N TYR A 99 0.44 -19.58 13.19
CA TYR A 99 0.38 -20.80 12.39
C TYR A 99 -1.01 -21.01 11.76
N THR A 100 -2.07 -20.89 12.56
CA THR A 100 -3.45 -21.13 12.13
C THR A 100 -4.11 -19.90 11.50
N TRP A 101 -3.93 -18.72 12.10
CA TRP A 101 -4.63 -17.50 11.69
C TRP A 101 -3.80 -16.64 10.73
N PRO A 102 -4.40 -16.03 9.70
CA PRO A 102 -3.77 -14.96 8.94
C PRO A 102 -3.70 -13.67 9.77
N ALA A 103 -2.79 -12.77 9.42
CA ALA A 103 -2.82 -11.41 9.95
C ALA A 103 -4.06 -10.68 9.43
N LEU A 104 -4.71 -9.91 10.30
CA LEU A 104 -5.82 -9.02 9.96
C LEU A 104 -5.47 -7.59 10.34
N LEU A 105 -5.62 -6.68 9.40
CA LEU A 105 -5.33 -5.25 9.56
C LEU A 105 -6.56 -4.41 9.22
N LEU A 106 -6.84 -3.44 10.07
CA LEU A 106 -7.75 -2.33 9.80
C LEU A 106 -6.92 -1.11 9.43
N GLY A 107 -7.22 -0.51 8.28
CA GLY A 107 -6.50 0.64 7.78
C GLY A 107 -7.43 1.76 7.35
N PHE A 108 -6.83 2.94 7.30
CA PHE A 108 -7.40 4.15 6.73
C PHE A 108 -6.35 4.80 5.83
N ASP A 109 -6.75 5.27 4.65
CA ASP A 109 -5.92 6.09 3.77
C ASP A 109 -6.82 7.07 3.00
N SER A 110 -6.58 8.37 3.17
CA SER A 110 -7.35 9.43 2.49
C SER A 110 -6.71 9.94 1.21
N GLN A 111 -5.56 9.41 0.83
CA GLN A 111 -4.85 9.78 -0.39
C GLN A 111 -5.23 8.88 -1.56
N GLY A 112 -5.78 9.48 -2.62
CA GLY A 112 -6.00 8.81 -3.91
C GLY A 112 -4.80 8.98 -4.84
N ILE A 113 -4.95 8.49 -6.07
CA ILE A 113 -3.91 8.52 -7.10
C ILE A 113 -4.44 9.29 -8.32
N GLY A 114 -3.56 10.10 -8.92
CA GLY A 114 -3.88 10.84 -10.13
C GLY A 114 -4.41 12.25 -9.87
N PRO A 115 -4.82 12.94 -10.93
CA PRO A 115 -5.40 14.28 -10.85
C PRO A 115 -6.58 14.39 -9.89
N TYR A 116 -6.70 15.54 -9.20
CA TYR A 116 -7.82 15.83 -8.31
C TYR A 116 -8.80 16.77 -9.00
N ARG A 117 -9.96 16.25 -9.41
CA ARG A 117 -11.01 17.00 -10.12
C ARG A 117 -12.37 16.64 -9.53
N ASP A 118 -13.29 17.60 -9.49
CA ASP A 118 -14.67 17.38 -8.99
C ASP A 118 -14.74 16.77 -7.58
N ARG A 119 -13.83 17.21 -6.69
CA ARG A 119 -13.72 16.77 -5.29
C ARG A 119 -13.26 15.31 -5.08
N ARG A 120 -12.72 14.67 -6.11
CA ARG A 120 -12.22 13.29 -6.06
C ARG A 120 -10.91 13.12 -6.81
N TYR A 121 -10.13 12.11 -6.42
CA TYR A 121 -8.99 11.67 -7.20
C TYR A 121 -9.44 10.81 -8.40
N GLN A 122 -8.64 10.79 -9.46
CA GLN A 122 -8.88 9.93 -10.63
C GLN A 122 -9.05 8.45 -10.21
N VAL A 123 -8.15 7.97 -9.34
CA VAL A 123 -8.32 6.72 -8.60
C VAL A 123 -8.56 7.09 -7.14
N LYS A 124 -9.77 6.82 -6.67
CA LYS A 124 -10.20 7.11 -5.30
C LYS A 124 -9.24 6.48 -4.27
N SER A 125 -9.04 7.16 -3.16
CA SER A 125 -8.30 6.64 -2.00
C SER A 125 -8.95 5.35 -1.50
N LYS A 126 -8.17 4.56 -0.74
CA LYS A 126 -8.71 3.35 -0.13
C LYS A 126 -9.79 3.67 0.89
N GLY A 127 -9.77 4.84 1.52
CA GLY A 127 -10.68 5.16 2.61
C GLY A 127 -10.45 4.20 3.77
N ILE A 128 -11.52 3.64 4.32
CA ILE A 128 -11.43 2.60 5.35
C ILE A 128 -11.30 1.24 4.67
N TYR A 129 -10.38 0.41 5.13
CA TYR A 129 -10.15 -0.91 4.55
C TYR A 129 -9.77 -1.98 5.56
N LEU A 130 -10.04 -3.23 5.20
CA LEU A 130 -9.57 -4.42 5.88
C LEU A 130 -8.64 -5.20 4.95
N ALA A 131 -7.50 -5.65 5.48
CA ALA A 131 -6.55 -6.47 4.76
C ALA A 131 -6.20 -7.73 5.56
N LEU A 132 -6.21 -8.87 4.86
CA LEU A 132 -5.80 -10.17 5.34
C LEU A 132 -4.50 -10.58 4.66
N SER A 133 -3.56 -11.18 5.40
CA SER A 133 -2.30 -11.66 4.82
C SER A 133 -1.77 -12.90 5.52
N LYS A 134 -1.21 -13.80 4.72
CA LYS A 134 -0.59 -15.04 5.19
C LYS A 134 0.66 -15.34 4.37
N ASN A 135 1.77 -15.55 5.04
CA ASN A 135 3.07 -15.86 4.48
C ASN A 135 3.45 -17.30 4.81
N TYR A 136 3.93 -18.02 3.80
CA TYR A 136 4.44 -19.37 3.91
C TYR A 136 5.93 -19.36 3.57
N THR A 137 6.76 -19.59 4.58
CA THR A 137 8.22 -19.68 4.42
C THR A 137 8.62 -21.09 3.97
N SER A 138 9.39 -21.19 2.89
CA SER A 138 9.93 -22.44 2.35
C SER A 138 11.42 -22.32 2.02
N MET A 139 12.09 -23.43 1.74
CA MET A 139 13.51 -23.41 1.33
C MET A 139 13.77 -22.61 0.04
N LEU A 140 12.76 -22.45 -0.82
CA LEU A 140 12.82 -21.69 -2.06
C LEU A 140 12.43 -20.21 -1.90
N GLY A 141 12.25 -19.74 -0.67
CA GLY A 141 11.77 -18.40 -0.35
C GLY A 141 10.33 -18.39 0.16
N GLU A 142 9.71 -17.22 0.18
CA GLU A 142 8.39 -17.01 0.79
C GLU A 142 7.29 -16.89 -0.25
N LEU A 143 6.10 -17.34 0.12
CA LEU A 143 4.87 -17.18 -0.64
C LEU A 143 3.86 -16.45 0.25
N GLY A 144 3.50 -15.23 -0.11
CA GLY A 144 2.46 -14.45 0.54
C GLY A 144 1.14 -14.53 -0.23
N VAL A 145 0.03 -14.65 0.51
CA VAL A 145 -1.34 -14.55 -0.01
C VAL A 145 -2.05 -13.44 0.73
N HIS A 146 -2.67 -12.54 -0.02
CA HIS A 146 -3.28 -11.32 0.50
C HIS A 146 -4.67 -11.11 -0.09
N ALA A 147 -5.60 -10.65 0.73
CA ALA A 147 -6.93 -10.26 0.29
C ALA A 147 -7.40 -9.05 1.08
N GLY A 148 -8.39 -8.32 0.56
CA GLY A 148 -8.98 -7.24 1.34
C GLY A 148 -10.17 -6.60 0.67
N VAL A 149 -10.79 -5.70 1.43
CA VAL A 149 -11.94 -4.91 1.03
C VAL A 149 -11.78 -3.49 1.53
N ASN A 150 -12.32 -2.52 0.79
CA ASN A 150 -12.28 -1.13 1.19
C ASN A 150 -13.55 -0.38 0.80
N VAL A 151 -13.79 0.74 1.46
CA VAL A 151 -14.85 1.69 1.15
C VAL A 151 -14.25 3.09 1.14
N SER A 152 -14.37 3.77 0.00
CA SER A 152 -13.91 5.14 -0.16
C SER A 152 -15.04 6.13 0.13
N ARG A 153 -14.70 7.29 0.71
CA ARG A 153 -15.67 8.36 1.03
C ARG A 153 -15.16 9.71 0.53
N GLU A 154 -14.95 9.80 -0.78
CA GLU A 154 -14.56 11.04 -1.45
C GLU A 154 -15.77 11.83 -1.97
N ASP A 155 -16.92 11.17 -2.19
CA ASP A 155 -18.13 11.77 -2.76
C ASP A 155 -19.33 11.63 -1.80
N ALA A 156 -20.33 12.51 -1.95
CA ALA A 156 -21.54 12.52 -1.11
C ALA A 156 -22.58 11.45 -1.47
N ASP A 157 -22.54 10.89 -2.68
CA ASP A 157 -23.62 10.03 -3.20
C ASP A 157 -23.28 8.55 -3.39
N ASP A 158 -22.01 8.14 -3.46
CA ASP A 158 -21.67 6.74 -3.77
C ASP A 158 -20.65 6.15 -2.78
N GLY A 159 -21.14 5.27 -1.90
CA GLY A 159 -20.34 4.42 -1.02
C GLY A 159 -19.72 3.25 -1.78
N ASP A 160 -18.78 3.55 -2.69
CA ASP A 160 -18.14 2.55 -3.53
C ASP A 160 -17.24 1.63 -2.70
N TRP A 161 -17.65 0.38 -2.57
CA TRP A 161 -16.81 -0.68 -2.02
C TRP A 161 -15.97 -1.31 -3.13
N SER A 162 -14.79 -1.81 -2.78
CA SER A 162 -13.94 -2.59 -3.68
C SER A 162 -13.25 -3.70 -2.92
N ALA A 163 -12.78 -4.71 -3.64
CA ALA A 163 -12.10 -5.88 -3.09
C ALA A 163 -10.88 -6.26 -3.94
N TRP A 164 -9.92 -6.95 -3.33
CA TRP A 164 -8.73 -7.45 -4.02
C TRP A 164 -8.27 -8.80 -3.48
N LEU A 165 -7.52 -9.51 -4.31
CA LEU A 165 -6.79 -10.74 -4.02
C LEU A 165 -5.42 -10.63 -4.70
N GLY A 166 -4.36 -11.02 -4.00
CA GLY A 166 -3.00 -10.93 -4.50
C GLY A 166 -2.08 -12.00 -3.90
N ILE A 167 -1.03 -12.32 -4.64
CA ILE A 167 -0.01 -13.30 -4.26
C ILE A 167 1.35 -12.68 -4.57
N ASP A 168 2.31 -12.84 -3.67
CA ASP A 168 3.72 -12.56 -3.94
C ASP A 168 4.57 -13.80 -3.66
N LYS A 169 5.66 -13.95 -4.41
CA LYS A 169 6.62 -15.04 -4.23
C LYS A 169 8.02 -14.44 -4.23
N SER A 170 8.74 -14.60 -3.13
CA SER A 170 10.19 -14.37 -3.11
C SER A 170 10.93 -15.64 -3.50
N LEU A 171 11.99 -15.47 -4.27
CA LEU A 171 12.88 -16.55 -4.66
C LEU A 171 14.17 -16.40 -3.87
N ARG A 172 14.50 -17.43 -3.09
CA ARG A 172 15.79 -17.52 -2.40
C ARG A 172 16.57 -18.69 -2.98
N PHE A 173 17.63 -18.37 -3.72
CA PHE A 173 18.64 -19.36 -4.09
C PHE A 173 19.74 -19.33 -3.03
N MET A 174 19.87 -20.42 -2.29
CA MET A 174 21.04 -20.61 -1.45
C MET A 174 22.19 -21.00 -2.40
N ALA A 175 23.14 -20.10 -2.61
CA ALA A 175 24.40 -20.46 -3.25
C ALA A 175 25.11 -21.44 -2.31
N LEU A 176 25.11 -22.73 -2.67
CA LEU A 176 25.95 -23.75 -2.07
C LEU A 176 27.36 -23.59 -2.64
N PHE A 177 28.15 -22.67 -2.09
CA PHE A 177 29.60 -22.64 -2.25
C PHE A 177 30.23 -22.31 -0.90
#